data_AF-A0A8S0WZ13-F1
#
_entry.id   AF-A0A8S0WZ13-F1
#
_cell.length_a   1.000
_cell.length_b   1.000
_cell.length_c   1.000
_cell.angle_alpha   90.00
_cell.angle_beta   90.00
_cell.angle_gamma   90.00
#
_symmetry.space_group_name_H-M   'P 1'
#
loop_
_entity.id
_entity.type
_entity.pdbx_description
1 polymer ?
#
loop_
_entity_poly.entity_id
_entity_poly.type
_entity_poly.pdbx_seq_one_letter_code
_entity_poly.pdbx_strand_id
1 'polypeptide(L)'
;MSPNSKALCEAYSNDEDRAGNPAFDAVQQDLHITVEEIAASYLLGPANILLAVMGISHAIISGSYALLVFFHGTFIPQDLDIYVPVQWIHILKAYIVERGWKKNDDHKDTAYDMASVLDILLFKHPQSNRTINVIISRTSSAIQPIVEFHSTLVMNYIASYGVVCLYPTLTLMGKGIIRVQTDKTPHPGDRLLDRYADRLHFDERNPTQDRRPYLDKLIAKARADPLTVLAATDGAVPQSNQYQAASAAIIYKGHHELKRTRYVSGRVTAPDAELNAISCAVRLAVKQANCQHIMVFTDSMGLAHRAVDPGVHSGQAFSLSVCCILQEWFEADDLRRITFVYIPSALRWDIHVLDSWGSTFQDPTYRGSEFLELQQPDRQLLQPLYLNGGPWLSTFGHSITEFARVCRCITGHAPIGVYYRRFKINEPHGCTCGAALQSCQHVLFRCHDRYSVHYPHFLGDIASFMKYNPMAFGFNQDPSGVG
;
A
#
# COMPACT_ATOMS: atom_id res chain seq x y z
N MET A 1 4.07 -19.15 -10.55
CA MET A 1 3.36 -19.91 -11.58
C MET A 1 2.92 -21.21 -10.94
N SER A 2 1.63 -21.54 -10.95
CA SER A 2 1.15 -22.81 -10.39
C SER A 2 1.63 -23.97 -11.28
N PRO A 3 1.85 -25.18 -10.73
CA PRO A 3 2.19 -26.35 -11.55
C PRO A 3 1.20 -26.58 -12.70
N ASN A 4 -0.09 -26.40 -12.44
CA ASN A 4 -1.17 -26.55 -13.43
C ASN A 4 -1.05 -25.53 -14.57
N SER A 5 -0.80 -24.25 -14.26
CA SER A 5 -0.65 -23.19 -15.29
C SER A 5 0.53 -23.47 -16.23
N LYS A 6 1.63 -24.04 -15.70
CA LYS A 6 2.81 -24.38 -16.50
C LYS A 6 2.52 -25.57 -17.43
N ALA A 7 1.94 -26.64 -16.90
CA ALA A 7 1.56 -27.81 -17.69
C ALA A 7 0.56 -27.46 -18.80
N LEU A 8 -0.41 -26.60 -18.50
CA LEU A 8 -1.36 -26.11 -19.51
C LEU A 8 -0.69 -25.25 -20.58
N CYS A 9 0.29 -24.43 -20.21
CA CYS A 9 1.06 -23.64 -21.16
C CYS A 9 1.86 -24.54 -22.13
N GLU A 10 2.45 -25.62 -21.62
CA GLU A 10 3.19 -26.60 -22.43
C GLU A 10 2.24 -27.35 -23.37
N ALA A 11 1.14 -27.91 -22.85
CA ALA A 11 0.13 -28.61 -23.65
C ALA A 11 -0.46 -27.72 -24.76
N TYR A 12 -0.76 -26.46 -24.44
CA TYR A 12 -1.26 -25.49 -25.42
C TYR A 12 -0.21 -25.13 -26.49
N SER A 13 1.07 -25.05 -26.11
CA SER A 13 2.15 -24.73 -27.07
C SER A 13 2.47 -25.88 -28.02
N ASN A 14 2.14 -27.11 -27.61
CA ASN A 14 2.39 -28.34 -28.37
C ASN A 14 1.18 -28.77 -29.24
N ASP A 15 0.10 -27.98 -29.27
CA ASP A 15 -1.18 -28.33 -29.92
C ASP A 15 -1.68 -29.72 -29.49
N GLU A 16 -1.51 -30.07 -28.21
CA GLU A 16 -1.96 -31.36 -27.68
C GLU A 16 -3.49 -31.45 -27.67
N ASP A 17 -4.01 -32.65 -27.97
CA ASP A 17 -5.45 -32.91 -27.90
C ASP A 17 -5.98 -32.64 -26.49
N ARG A 18 -7.12 -31.95 -26.40
CA ARG A 18 -7.75 -31.60 -25.12
C ARG A 18 -8.30 -32.82 -24.38
N ALA A 19 -8.75 -33.84 -25.12
CA ALA A 19 -9.44 -34.99 -24.56
C ALA A 19 -8.45 -35.91 -23.82
N GLY A 20 -8.61 -36.05 -22.50
CA GLY A 20 -7.76 -36.89 -21.67
C GLY A 20 -6.39 -36.29 -21.36
N ASN A 21 -6.20 -34.99 -21.61
CA ASN A 21 -4.99 -34.28 -21.23
C ASN A 21 -5.11 -33.78 -19.78
N PRO A 22 -4.25 -34.25 -18.85
CA PRO A 22 -4.35 -33.92 -17.43
C PRO A 22 -4.32 -32.42 -17.13
N ALA A 23 -3.67 -31.61 -17.99
CA ALA A 23 -3.61 -30.17 -17.79
C ALA A 23 -4.98 -29.50 -18.01
N PHE A 24 -5.75 -29.96 -19.00
CA PHE A 24 -7.10 -29.45 -19.26
C PHE A 24 -8.10 -29.95 -18.20
N ASP A 25 -7.96 -31.21 -17.76
CA ASP A 25 -8.77 -31.77 -16.68
C ASP A 25 -8.57 -31.00 -15.36
N ALA A 26 -7.32 -30.62 -15.05
CA ALA A 26 -6.99 -29.81 -13.87
C ALA A 26 -7.68 -28.43 -13.93
N VAL A 27 -7.68 -27.76 -15.08
CA VAL A 27 -8.36 -26.47 -15.25
C VAL A 27 -9.87 -26.60 -15.12
N GLN A 28 -10.44 -27.69 -15.62
CA GLN A 28 -11.87 -27.96 -15.45
C GLN A 28 -12.23 -28.18 -13.97
N GLN A 29 -11.37 -28.86 -13.22
CA GLN A 29 -11.51 -29.02 -11.78
C GLN A 29 -11.37 -27.67 -11.06
N ASP A 30 -10.35 -26.87 -11.39
CA ASP A 30 -10.12 -25.55 -10.81
C ASP A 30 -11.29 -24.58 -11.14
N LEU A 31 -11.90 -24.70 -12.31
CA LEU A 31 -13.12 -23.97 -12.67
C LEU A 31 -14.29 -24.36 -11.76
N HIS A 32 -14.54 -25.66 -11.56
CA HIS A 32 -15.62 -26.13 -10.72
C HIS A 32 -15.47 -25.64 -9.27
N ILE A 33 -14.26 -25.77 -8.72
CA ILE A 33 -13.92 -25.27 -7.38
C ILE A 33 -14.16 -23.76 -7.30
N THR A 34 -13.67 -22.99 -8.28
CA THR A 34 -13.80 -21.53 -8.29
C THR A 34 -15.27 -21.09 -8.33
N VAL A 35 -16.13 -21.75 -9.11
CA VAL A 35 -17.56 -21.40 -9.16
C VAL A 35 -18.27 -21.75 -7.87
N GLU A 36 -17.96 -22.89 -7.24
CA GLU A 36 -18.49 -23.25 -5.91
C GLU A 36 -18.06 -22.23 -4.84
N GLU A 37 -16.79 -21.80 -4.87
CA GLU A 37 -16.27 -20.76 -3.98
C GLU A 37 -16.98 -19.42 -4.17
N ILE A 38 -17.21 -18.99 -5.42
CA ILE A 38 -17.98 -17.77 -5.71
C ILE A 38 -19.39 -17.91 -5.15
N ALA A 39 -20.06 -19.02 -5.45
CA ALA A 39 -21.44 -19.23 -5.08
C ALA A 39 -21.63 -19.24 -3.54
N ALA A 40 -20.72 -19.90 -2.82
CA ALA A 40 -20.71 -19.93 -1.36
C ALA A 40 -20.32 -18.58 -0.74
N SER A 41 -19.21 -17.97 -1.17
CA SER A 41 -18.67 -16.74 -0.55
C SER A 41 -19.54 -15.50 -0.80
N TYR A 42 -20.28 -15.48 -1.91
CA TYR A 42 -21.23 -14.42 -2.25
C TYR A 42 -22.68 -14.77 -1.94
N LEU A 43 -22.94 -15.90 -1.26
CA LEU A 43 -24.30 -16.32 -0.89
C LEU A 43 -25.26 -16.34 -2.10
N LEU A 44 -24.74 -16.77 -3.26
CA LEU A 44 -25.47 -16.83 -4.52
C LEU A 44 -26.30 -18.13 -4.65
N GLY A 45 -26.29 -18.97 -3.61
CA GLY A 45 -26.91 -20.29 -3.62
C GLY A 45 -26.02 -21.32 -4.29
N PRO A 46 -26.57 -22.46 -4.74
CA PRO A 46 -25.78 -23.51 -5.38
C PRO A 46 -25.14 -23.06 -6.70
N ALA A 47 -23.92 -23.52 -6.99
CA ALA A 47 -23.17 -23.17 -8.21
C ALA A 47 -23.94 -23.45 -9.51
N ASN A 48 -24.68 -24.56 -9.58
CA ASN A 48 -25.49 -24.90 -10.74
C ASN A 48 -26.63 -23.88 -10.99
N ILE A 49 -27.19 -23.28 -9.94
CA ILE A 49 -28.20 -22.22 -10.06
C ILE A 49 -27.56 -20.92 -10.56
N LEU A 50 -26.37 -20.58 -10.04
CA LEU A 50 -25.60 -19.44 -10.53
C LEU A 50 -25.30 -19.57 -12.02
N LEU A 51 -24.79 -20.73 -12.45
CA LEU A 51 -24.50 -21.01 -13.86
C LEU A 51 -25.76 -20.98 -14.74
N ALA A 52 -26.90 -21.48 -14.24
CA ALA A 52 -28.17 -21.42 -14.96
C ALA A 52 -28.64 -19.97 -15.16
N VAL A 53 -28.55 -19.13 -14.13
CA VAL A 53 -28.90 -17.70 -14.22
C VAL A 53 -27.95 -16.97 -15.17
N MET A 54 -26.65 -17.27 -15.12
CA MET A 54 -25.67 -16.76 -16.09
C MET A 54 -26.04 -17.17 -17.52
N GLY A 55 -26.47 -18.41 -17.73
CA GLY A 55 -26.91 -18.92 -19.03
C GLY A 55 -28.15 -18.19 -19.56
N ILE A 56 -29.15 -17.95 -18.72
CA ILE A 56 -30.40 -17.27 -19.10
C ILE A 56 -30.17 -15.76 -19.34
N SER A 57 -29.35 -15.13 -18.50
CA SER A 57 -29.09 -13.68 -18.58
C SER A 57 -27.94 -13.32 -19.52
N HIS A 58 -27.30 -14.31 -20.14
CA HIS A 58 -26.05 -14.12 -20.89
C HIS A 58 -24.95 -13.42 -20.09
N ALA A 59 -24.97 -13.57 -18.76
CA ALA A 59 -24.00 -12.99 -17.87
C ALA A 59 -22.73 -13.84 -17.81
N ILE A 60 -21.59 -13.18 -17.64
CA ILE A 60 -20.28 -13.81 -17.47
C ILE A 60 -19.56 -13.20 -16.26
N ILE A 61 -18.69 -13.97 -15.64
CA ILE A 61 -17.85 -13.51 -14.52
C ILE A 61 -16.45 -13.24 -15.07
N SER A 62 -15.84 -12.11 -14.73
CA SER A 62 -14.48 -11.78 -15.17
C SER A 62 -13.63 -11.27 -13.99
N GLY A 63 -12.59 -10.48 -14.26
CA GLY A 63 -11.72 -9.91 -13.23
C GLY A 63 -10.92 -10.98 -12.48
N SER A 64 -10.73 -10.77 -11.18
CA SER A 64 -9.84 -11.62 -10.35
C SER A 64 -10.30 -13.06 -10.24
N TYR A 65 -11.61 -13.34 -10.26
CA TYR A 65 -12.13 -14.70 -10.15
C TYR A 65 -11.89 -15.52 -11.42
N ALA A 66 -12.04 -14.92 -12.60
CA ALA A 66 -11.71 -15.63 -13.84
C ALA A 66 -10.20 -15.93 -13.95
N LEU A 67 -9.34 -15.03 -13.45
CA LEU A 67 -7.91 -15.28 -13.37
C LEU A 67 -7.55 -16.37 -12.34
N LEU A 68 -8.32 -16.48 -11.25
CA LEU A 68 -8.12 -17.48 -10.20
C LEU A 68 -8.25 -18.91 -10.73
N VAL A 69 -9.09 -19.16 -11.74
CA VAL A 69 -9.21 -20.49 -12.37
C VAL A 69 -7.87 -21.00 -12.89
N PHE A 70 -7.04 -20.14 -13.47
CA PHE A 70 -5.73 -20.53 -14.01
C PHE A 70 -4.62 -20.51 -12.95
N PHE A 71 -4.87 -19.81 -11.84
CA PHE A 71 -3.89 -19.53 -10.79
C PHE A 71 -4.45 -19.86 -9.41
N HIS A 72 -5.16 -20.99 -9.31
CA HIS A 72 -5.91 -21.35 -8.12
C HIS A 72 -5.00 -21.37 -6.88
N GLY A 73 -5.50 -20.80 -5.77
CA GLY A 73 -4.77 -20.68 -4.50
C GLY A 73 -3.60 -19.68 -4.48
N THR A 74 -3.36 -18.89 -5.54
CA THR A 74 -2.22 -17.95 -5.56
C THR A 74 -2.54 -16.55 -5.01
N PHE A 75 -3.81 -16.14 -4.99
CA PHE A 75 -4.27 -14.88 -4.41
C PHE A 75 -5.75 -14.99 -3.98
N ILE A 76 -6.21 -14.02 -3.20
CA ILE A 76 -7.61 -13.95 -2.71
C ILE A 76 -8.31 -12.79 -3.42
N PRO A 77 -9.33 -13.04 -4.28
CA PRO A 77 -10.18 -12.01 -4.85
C PRO A 77 -10.91 -11.17 -3.78
N GLN A 78 -11.09 -9.87 -4.06
CA GLN A 78 -11.72 -8.92 -3.13
C GLN A 78 -13.21 -8.74 -3.46
N ASP A 79 -13.52 -8.55 -4.73
CA ASP A 79 -14.84 -8.30 -5.31
C ASP A 79 -15.17 -9.29 -6.42
N LEU A 80 -16.45 -9.34 -6.78
CA LEU A 80 -16.98 -10.18 -7.87
C LEU A 80 -17.47 -9.30 -9.01
N ASP A 81 -16.83 -9.38 -10.16
CA ASP A 81 -17.22 -8.66 -11.36
C ASP A 81 -18.09 -9.53 -12.28
N ILE A 82 -19.35 -9.16 -12.43
CA ILE A 82 -20.32 -9.81 -13.33
C ILE A 82 -20.66 -8.87 -14.47
N TYR A 83 -20.51 -9.33 -15.69
CA TYR A 83 -20.84 -8.60 -16.91
C TYR A 83 -22.14 -9.13 -17.48
N VAL A 84 -23.04 -8.24 -17.89
CA VAL A 84 -24.34 -8.63 -18.44
C VAL A 84 -24.78 -7.66 -19.54
N PRO A 85 -25.40 -8.13 -20.64
CA PRO A 85 -25.99 -7.23 -21.63
C PRO A 85 -27.17 -6.46 -21.03
N VAL A 86 -27.35 -5.20 -21.43
CA VAL A 86 -28.45 -4.34 -20.95
C VAL A 86 -29.83 -4.99 -21.10
N GLN A 87 -30.04 -5.83 -22.11
CA GLN A 87 -31.33 -6.49 -22.34
C GLN A 87 -31.70 -7.46 -21.21
N TRP A 88 -30.71 -8.01 -20.50
CA TRP A 88 -30.89 -9.12 -19.56
C TRP A 88 -30.60 -8.76 -18.09
N ILE A 89 -30.23 -7.50 -17.82
CA ILE A 89 -29.89 -7.03 -16.46
C ILE A 89 -31.02 -7.30 -15.45
N HIS A 90 -32.28 -7.22 -15.87
CA HIS A 90 -33.43 -7.41 -14.98
C HIS A 90 -33.44 -8.80 -14.32
N ILE A 91 -33.02 -9.85 -15.05
CA ILE A 91 -32.95 -11.23 -14.54
C ILE A 91 -31.85 -11.35 -13.49
N LEU A 92 -30.63 -10.91 -13.83
CA LEU A 92 -29.48 -10.98 -12.93
C LEU A 92 -29.71 -10.13 -11.67
N LYS A 93 -30.27 -8.92 -11.84
CA LYS A 93 -30.56 -8.01 -10.73
C LYS A 93 -31.60 -8.61 -9.78
N ALA A 94 -32.69 -9.19 -10.30
CA ALA A 94 -33.69 -9.86 -9.46
C ALA A 94 -33.04 -10.99 -8.65
N TYR A 95 -32.26 -11.85 -9.31
CA TYR A 95 -31.54 -12.95 -8.68
C TYR A 95 -30.61 -12.52 -7.53
N ILE A 96 -29.86 -11.43 -7.72
CA ILE A 96 -28.95 -10.86 -6.72
C ILE A 96 -29.74 -10.26 -5.55
N VAL A 97 -30.76 -9.47 -5.82
CA VAL A 97 -31.57 -8.77 -4.79
C VAL A 97 -32.36 -9.77 -3.93
N GLU A 98 -32.93 -10.81 -4.53
CA GLU A 98 -33.63 -11.88 -3.81
C GLU A 98 -32.74 -12.59 -2.77
N ARG A 99 -31.42 -12.52 -2.94
CA ARG A 99 -30.41 -13.10 -2.04
C ARG A 99 -29.88 -12.11 -1.00
N GLY A 100 -30.58 -11.00 -0.81
CA GLY A 100 -30.30 -10.04 0.27
C GLY A 100 -29.22 -9.00 -0.06
N TRP A 101 -28.73 -8.98 -1.30
CA TRP A 101 -27.79 -7.96 -1.76
C TRP A 101 -28.49 -6.63 -2.01
N LYS A 102 -27.92 -5.54 -1.48
CA LYS A 102 -28.48 -4.19 -1.62
C LYS A 102 -27.61 -3.36 -2.54
N LYS A 103 -28.25 -2.65 -3.47
CA LYS A 103 -27.55 -1.67 -4.30
C LYS A 103 -27.00 -0.56 -3.41
N ASN A 104 -25.75 -0.18 -3.64
CA ASN A 104 -25.10 0.93 -2.96
C ASN A 104 -25.24 2.20 -3.83
N ASP A 105 -26.18 3.08 -3.49
CA ASP A 105 -26.44 4.31 -4.25
C ASP A 105 -25.48 5.47 -3.90
N ASP A 106 -24.63 5.32 -2.88
CA ASP A 106 -23.67 6.36 -2.44
C ASP A 106 -22.39 6.41 -3.29
N HIS A 107 -22.18 5.45 -4.19
CA HIS A 107 -20.99 5.41 -5.04
C HIS A 107 -21.22 6.23 -6.30
N LYS A 108 -20.47 7.34 -6.46
CA LYS A 108 -20.39 8.04 -7.75
C LYS A 108 -19.80 7.09 -8.79
N ASP A 109 -20.43 7.06 -9.96
CA ASP A 109 -20.00 6.33 -11.16
C ASP A 109 -18.50 6.52 -11.38
N THR A 110 -17.69 5.54 -10.99
CA THR A 110 -16.37 5.36 -11.60
C THR A 110 -16.63 4.62 -12.88
N ALA A 111 -17.19 5.31 -13.87
CA ALA A 111 -17.29 4.79 -15.22
C ALA A 111 -15.88 4.39 -15.65
N TYR A 112 -15.68 3.11 -15.94
CA TYR A 112 -14.65 2.78 -16.91
C TYR A 112 -15.01 3.57 -18.16
N ASP A 113 -14.11 4.44 -18.62
CA ASP A 113 -14.32 5.28 -19.81
C ASP A 113 -14.25 4.41 -21.08
N MET A 114 -15.18 3.46 -21.17
CA MET A 114 -15.30 2.44 -22.19
C MET A 114 -16.64 2.63 -22.88
N ALA A 115 -16.62 2.84 -24.20
CA ALA A 115 -17.81 3.09 -25.01
C ALA A 115 -18.86 1.97 -24.88
N SER A 116 -18.41 0.73 -24.64
CA SER A 116 -19.27 -0.43 -24.48
C SER A 116 -19.91 -0.58 -23.10
N VAL A 117 -19.48 0.16 -22.07
CA VAL A 117 -20.12 0.12 -20.75
C VAL A 117 -21.27 1.12 -20.71
N LEU A 118 -22.45 0.65 -20.31
CA LEU A 118 -23.62 1.48 -20.10
C LEU A 118 -23.65 2.06 -18.69
N ASP A 119 -23.45 1.21 -17.68
CA ASP A 119 -23.56 1.56 -16.26
C ASP A 119 -22.87 0.47 -15.41
N ILE A 120 -22.54 0.77 -14.15
CA ILE A 120 -21.94 -0.15 -13.19
C ILE A 120 -22.77 -0.12 -11.89
N LEU A 121 -23.43 -1.24 -11.58
CA LEU A 121 -24.19 -1.37 -10.35
C LEU A 121 -23.35 -2.04 -9.26
N LEU A 122 -23.05 -1.30 -8.20
CA LEU A 122 -22.38 -1.83 -7.02
C LEU A 122 -23.40 -2.40 -6.02
N PHE A 123 -23.26 -3.67 -5.66
CA PHE A 123 -24.04 -4.32 -4.61
C PHE A 123 -23.17 -4.62 -3.40
N LYS A 124 -23.72 -4.38 -2.21
CA LYS A 124 -23.12 -4.74 -0.93
C LYS A 124 -24.00 -5.72 -0.18
N HIS A 125 -23.39 -6.72 0.44
CA HIS A 125 -24.12 -7.63 1.31
C HIS A 125 -24.04 -7.14 2.77
N PRO A 126 -25.18 -7.00 3.48
CA PRO A 126 -25.20 -6.46 4.85
C PRO A 126 -24.34 -7.22 5.86
N GLN A 127 -24.07 -8.50 5.62
CA GLN A 127 -23.43 -9.40 6.60
C GLN A 127 -21.97 -9.75 6.29
N SER A 128 -21.56 -9.74 5.01
CA SER A 128 -20.25 -10.28 4.61
C SER A 128 -19.23 -9.19 4.23
N ASN A 129 -19.63 -7.91 4.22
CA ASN A 129 -18.82 -6.78 3.74
C ASN A 129 -18.22 -6.99 2.33
N ARG A 130 -18.75 -7.96 1.57
CA ARG A 130 -18.37 -8.27 0.20
C ARG A 130 -19.09 -7.36 -0.78
N THR A 131 -18.52 -7.21 -1.96
CA THR A 131 -19.06 -6.36 -3.03
C THR A 131 -19.18 -7.13 -4.34
N ILE A 132 -20.31 -6.96 -5.02
CA ILE A 132 -20.52 -7.44 -6.39
C ILE A 132 -20.62 -6.20 -7.29
N ASN A 133 -19.77 -6.14 -8.30
CA ASN A 133 -19.86 -5.15 -9.36
C ASN A 133 -20.61 -5.77 -10.54
N VAL A 134 -21.73 -5.18 -10.94
CA VAL A 134 -22.45 -5.60 -12.14
C VAL A 134 -22.20 -4.58 -13.24
N ILE A 135 -21.35 -4.95 -14.21
CA ILE A 135 -21.01 -4.12 -15.36
C ILE A 135 -22.02 -4.37 -16.46
N ILE A 136 -22.78 -3.34 -16.82
CA ILE A 136 -23.83 -3.43 -17.83
C ILE A 136 -23.21 -3.11 -19.19
N SER A 137 -23.20 -4.08 -20.10
CA SER A 137 -22.79 -3.86 -21.49
C SER A 137 -23.91 -3.16 -22.26
N ARG A 138 -23.52 -2.12 -23.01
CA ARG A 138 -24.37 -1.38 -23.95
C ARG A 138 -24.72 -2.22 -25.18
N THR A 139 -23.92 -3.25 -25.48
CA THR A 139 -24.13 -4.15 -26.61
C THR A 139 -24.94 -5.37 -26.21
N SER A 140 -25.27 -6.24 -27.18
CA SER A 140 -25.90 -7.54 -26.92
C SER A 140 -24.93 -8.57 -26.31
N SER A 141 -23.66 -8.23 -26.13
CA SER A 141 -22.61 -9.12 -25.63
C SER A 141 -22.02 -8.61 -24.32
N ALA A 142 -21.95 -9.48 -23.31
CA ALA A 142 -21.24 -9.20 -22.06
C ALA A 142 -19.71 -9.16 -22.24
N ILE A 143 -19.19 -9.66 -23.36
CA ILE A 143 -17.75 -9.77 -23.65
C ILE A 143 -17.19 -8.43 -24.15
N GLN A 144 -18.01 -7.57 -24.77
CA GLN A 144 -17.50 -6.34 -25.39
C GLN A 144 -16.74 -5.43 -24.40
N PRO A 145 -17.22 -5.17 -23.17
CA PRO A 145 -16.44 -4.44 -22.18
C PRO A 145 -15.11 -5.11 -21.83
N ILE A 146 -15.07 -6.45 -21.80
CA ILE A 146 -13.88 -7.22 -21.42
C ILE A 146 -12.73 -6.98 -22.40
N VAL A 147 -13.01 -6.98 -23.70
CA VAL A 147 -11.97 -6.77 -24.73
C VAL A 147 -11.50 -5.32 -24.85
N GLU A 148 -12.21 -4.38 -24.25
CA GLU A 148 -11.84 -2.95 -24.19
C GLU A 148 -10.98 -2.62 -22.97
N PHE A 149 -10.77 -3.56 -22.04
CA PHE A 149 -9.94 -3.31 -20.87
C PHE A 149 -8.51 -2.95 -21.22
N HIS A 150 -7.93 -2.12 -20.36
CA HIS A 150 -6.55 -1.69 -20.43
C HIS A 150 -5.54 -2.80 -20.08
N SER A 151 -5.95 -4.03 -19.76
CA SER A 151 -5.03 -5.10 -19.37
C SER A 151 -5.52 -6.47 -19.80
N THR A 152 -4.64 -7.26 -20.44
CA THR A 152 -4.95 -8.64 -20.84
C THR A 152 -5.15 -9.57 -19.64
N LEU A 153 -4.71 -9.18 -18.44
CA LEU A 153 -4.86 -10.00 -17.22
C LEU A 153 -6.33 -10.16 -16.79
N VAL A 154 -7.16 -9.16 -17.07
CA VAL A 154 -8.59 -9.14 -16.73
C VAL A 154 -9.48 -9.48 -17.92
N MET A 155 -8.90 -9.96 -19.03
CA MET A 155 -9.63 -10.31 -20.24
C MET A 155 -10.16 -11.76 -20.24
N ASN A 156 -9.88 -12.51 -19.18
CA ASN A 156 -10.37 -13.88 -19.01
C ASN A 156 -11.78 -13.84 -18.42
N TYR A 157 -12.62 -14.82 -18.76
CA TYR A 157 -13.98 -14.87 -18.22
C TYR A 157 -14.50 -16.30 -18.02
N ILE A 158 -15.41 -16.45 -17.08
CA ILE A 158 -16.20 -17.65 -16.82
C ILE A 158 -17.60 -17.41 -17.38
N ALA A 159 -18.01 -18.27 -18.30
CA ALA A 159 -19.37 -18.35 -18.83
C ALA A 159 -20.09 -19.57 -18.24
N SER A 160 -21.41 -19.66 -18.44
CA SER A 160 -22.22 -20.79 -17.97
C SER A 160 -21.75 -22.15 -18.49
N TYR A 161 -21.03 -22.16 -19.62
CA TYR A 161 -20.55 -23.37 -20.32
C TYR A 161 -19.05 -23.62 -20.18
N GLY A 162 -18.28 -22.78 -19.46
CA GLY A 162 -16.84 -22.98 -19.29
C GLY A 162 -16.06 -21.71 -19.00
N VAL A 163 -14.73 -21.83 -18.98
CA VAL A 163 -13.80 -20.69 -18.84
C VAL A 163 -13.15 -20.37 -20.18
N VAL A 164 -12.94 -19.09 -20.44
CA VAL A 164 -12.26 -18.57 -21.63
C VAL A 164 -11.06 -17.74 -21.22
N CYS A 165 -9.90 -18.07 -21.78
CA CYS A 165 -8.67 -17.31 -21.68
C CYS A 165 -8.39 -16.66 -23.04
N LEU A 166 -8.47 -15.34 -23.13
CA LEU A 166 -8.28 -14.64 -24.41
C LEU A 166 -6.81 -14.61 -24.86
N TYR A 167 -5.88 -14.66 -23.91
CA TYR A 167 -4.44 -14.61 -24.16
C TYR A 167 -3.70 -15.76 -23.46
N PRO A 168 -3.94 -17.04 -23.82
CA PRO A 168 -3.45 -18.19 -23.08
C PRO A 168 -1.93 -18.20 -22.89
N THR A 169 -1.14 -17.91 -23.93
CA THR A 169 0.33 -17.87 -23.81
C THR A 169 0.79 -16.83 -22.78
N LEU A 170 0.22 -15.61 -22.81
CA LEU A 170 0.59 -14.56 -21.85
C LEU A 170 0.09 -14.91 -20.45
N THR A 171 -1.21 -15.17 -20.33
CA THR A 171 -1.89 -15.46 -19.07
C THR A 171 -1.21 -16.61 -18.36
N LEU A 172 -1.01 -17.76 -18.99
CA LEU A 172 -0.46 -18.97 -18.36
C LEU A 172 1.04 -18.82 -18.02
N MET A 173 1.77 -17.98 -18.75
CA MET A 173 3.13 -17.56 -18.38
C MET A 173 3.16 -16.51 -17.27
N GLY A 174 2.02 -16.17 -16.66
CA GLY A 174 1.92 -15.13 -15.62
C GLY A 174 2.32 -13.76 -16.12
N LYS A 175 2.15 -13.50 -17.43
CA LYS A 175 2.46 -12.24 -18.10
C LYS A 175 1.16 -11.59 -18.56
N GLY A 176 1.15 -10.27 -18.63
CA GLY A 176 0.05 -9.52 -19.19
C GLY A 176 0.54 -8.26 -19.89
N ILE A 177 -0.22 -7.81 -20.88
CA ILE A 177 0.02 -6.54 -21.55
C ILE A 177 -0.96 -5.53 -20.96
N ILE A 178 -0.43 -4.41 -20.48
CA ILE A 178 -1.23 -3.27 -20.04
C ILE A 178 -1.18 -2.23 -21.15
N ARG A 179 -2.33 -1.94 -21.76
CA ARG A 179 -2.52 -0.80 -22.64
C ARG A 179 -2.70 0.43 -21.79
N VAL A 180 -1.70 1.31 -21.77
CA VAL A 180 -1.93 2.68 -21.29
C VAL A 180 -2.67 3.40 -22.41
N GLN A 181 -3.95 3.66 -22.21
CA GLN A 181 -4.75 4.43 -23.16
C GLN A 181 -4.20 5.85 -23.15
N THR A 182 -3.46 6.20 -24.19
CA THR A 182 -2.99 7.55 -24.44
C THR A 182 -3.53 7.91 -25.82
N ASP A 183 -4.51 8.82 -25.90
CA ASP A 183 -4.99 9.33 -27.19
C ASP A 183 -3.89 10.07 -27.96
N LYS A 184 -2.80 10.40 -27.26
CA LYS A 184 -1.56 10.98 -27.75
C LYS A 184 -0.38 10.18 -27.19
N THR A 185 0.03 9.08 -27.82
CA THR A 185 1.35 8.49 -27.52
C THR A 185 2.41 9.49 -27.97
N PRO A 186 3.29 10.00 -27.10
CA PRO A 186 4.23 11.05 -27.49
C PRO A 186 5.30 10.47 -28.43
N HIS A 187 5.19 10.78 -29.73
CA HIS A 187 6.26 10.55 -30.70
C HIS A 187 7.40 11.54 -30.45
N PRO A 188 8.64 11.28 -30.92
CA PRO A 188 9.70 12.29 -30.92
C PRO A 188 9.20 13.59 -31.58
N GLY A 189 9.30 14.73 -30.89
CA GLY A 189 8.71 16.02 -31.26
C GLY A 189 7.44 16.38 -30.49
N ASP A 190 6.72 15.40 -29.96
CA ASP A 190 5.49 15.56 -29.17
C ASP A 190 5.69 15.26 -27.67
N ARG A 191 6.91 14.93 -27.24
CA ARG A 191 7.18 14.61 -25.83
C ARG A 191 7.03 15.85 -24.96
N LEU A 192 6.77 15.65 -23.67
CA LEU A 192 6.73 16.74 -22.69
C LEU A 192 8.00 17.60 -22.74
N LEU A 193 9.16 16.95 -22.80
CA LEU A 193 10.47 17.62 -22.90
C LEU A 193 10.66 18.37 -24.22
N ASP A 194 10.00 17.95 -25.30
CA ASP A 194 10.09 18.61 -26.60
C ASP A 194 9.22 19.88 -26.64
N ARG A 195 8.01 19.81 -26.05
CA ARG A 195 6.99 20.87 -26.13
C ARG A 195 6.96 21.84 -24.97
N TYR A 196 7.35 21.41 -23.77
CA TYR A 196 7.18 22.16 -22.52
C TYR A 196 8.47 22.20 -21.69
N ALA A 197 9.63 22.20 -22.35
CA ALA A 197 10.94 22.26 -21.69
C ALA A 197 11.07 23.45 -20.73
N ASP A 198 10.44 24.58 -21.06
CA ASP A 198 10.40 25.80 -20.25
C ASP A 198 9.54 25.68 -18.99
N ARG A 199 8.64 24.69 -18.92
CA ARG A 199 7.72 24.45 -17.80
C ARG A 199 8.11 23.26 -16.93
N LEU A 200 9.15 22.52 -17.34
CA LEU A 200 9.64 21.33 -16.68
C LEU A 200 11.04 21.57 -16.10
N HIS A 201 11.16 21.62 -14.77
CA HIS A 201 12.41 21.97 -14.11
C HIS A 201 12.94 20.85 -13.21
N PHE A 202 14.26 20.69 -13.19
CA PHE A 202 14.98 19.76 -12.33
C PHE A 202 16.01 20.51 -11.49
N ASP A 203 15.82 20.53 -10.16
CA ASP A 203 16.77 21.11 -9.22
C ASP A 203 17.74 20.04 -8.70
N GLU A 204 18.79 19.81 -9.50
CA GLU A 204 19.85 18.83 -9.24
C GLU A 204 21.10 19.46 -8.61
N ARG A 205 21.00 20.64 -7.99
CA ARG A 205 22.20 21.34 -7.50
C ARG A 205 23.00 20.44 -6.57
N ASN A 206 24.31 20.44 -6.80
CA ASN A 206 25.27 19.54 -6.18
C ASN A 206 25.13 19.53 -4.63
N PRO A 207 24.95 18.36 -3.99
CA PRO A 207 24.68 18.27 -2.55
C PRO A 207 25.88 18.56 -1.64
N THR A 208 27.03 18.94 -2.20
CA THR A 208 28.27 19.24 -1.45
C THR A 208 28.29 20.64 -0.82
N GLN A 209 27.38 21.53 -1.20
CA GLN A 209 27.07 22.76 -0.46
C GLN A 209 25.95 22.48 0.52
N ASP A 210 25.88 23.27 1.60
CA ASP A 210 24.89 23.19 2.68
C ASP A 210 23.43 23.19 2.13
N ARG A 211 22.95 22.01 1.72
CA ARG A 211 21.73 21.81 0.91
C ARG A 211 20.49 22.01 1.76
N ARG A 212 20.58 21.73 3.07
CA ARG A 212 19.46 21.89 4.00
C ARG A 212 18.99 23.35 4.10
N PRO A 213 19.84 24.35 4.39
CA PRO A 213 19.43 25.76 4.36
C PRO A 213 18.83 26.22 3.04
N TYR A 214 19.31 25.68 1.91
CA TYR A 214 18.72 25.97 0.61
C TYR A 214 17.30 25.39 0.48
N LEU A 215 17.13 24.12 0.82
CA LEU A 215 15.83 23.45 0.79
C LEU A 215 14.84 24.10 1.76
N ASP A 216 15.28 24.52 2.96
CA ASP A 216 14.46 25.21 3.95
C ASP A 216 13.96 26.57 3.42
N LYS A 217 14.82 27.32 2.73
CA LYS A 217 14.41 28.57 2.05
C LYS A 217 13.44 28.30 0.90
N LEU A 218 13.71 27.24 0.12
CA LEU A 218 12.88 26.86 -1.01
C LEU A 218 11.48 26.47 -0.57
N ILE A 219 11.36 25.62 0.46
CA ILE A 219 10.06 25.19 0.99
C ILE A 219 9.33 26.34 1.68
N ALA A 220 10.02 27.23 2.41
CA ALA A 220 9.39 28.40 3.01
C ALA A 220 8.75 29.30 1.94
N LYS A 221 9.47 29.56 0.84
CA LYS A 221 8.93 30.31 -0.30
C LYS A 221 7.74 29.60 -0.94
N ALA A 222 7.87 28.29 -1.17
CA ALA A 222 6.83 27.51 -1.82
C ALA A 222 5.58 27.34 -0.95
N ARG A 223 5.72 27.32 0.38
CA ARG A 223 4.59 27.31 1.33
C ARG A 223 3.86 28.64 1.39
N ALA A 224 4.56 29.75 1.11
CA ALA A 224 3.94 31.08 1.08
C ALA A 224 3.14 31.34 -0.22
N ASP A 225 3.39 30.55 -1.28
CA ASP A 225 2.70 30.68 -2.56
C ASP A 225 1.37 29.88 -2.55
N PRO A 226 0.20 30.54 -2.63
CA PRO A 226 -1.09 29.87 -2.64
C PRO A 226 -1.37 29.10 -3.94
N LEU A 227 -0.52 29.20 -4.95
CA LEU A 227 -0.66 28.50 -6.23
C LEU A 227 0.29 27.29 -6.32
N THR A 228 1.13 27.06 -5.31
CA THR A 228 2.05 25.93 -5.26
C THR A 228 1.50 24.75 -4.46
N VAL A 229 1.62 23.56 -5.03
CA VAL A 229 1.40 22.28 -4.35
C VAL A 229 2.74 21.60 -4.17
N LEU A 230 3.05 21.24 -2.93
CA LEU A 230 4.26 20.50 -2.56
C LEU A 230 3.91 19.02 -2.51
N ALA A 231 4.79 18.16 -3.01
CA ALA A 231 4.61 16.71 -2.98
C ALA A 231 5.88 16.04 -2.45
N ALA A 232 5.75 15.14 -1.49
CA ALA A 232 6.81 14.23 -1.06
C ALA A 232 6.47 12.80 -1.51
N THR A 233 7.46 12.08 -2.02
CA THR A 233 7.31 10.73 -2.58
C THR A 233 8.29 9.77 -1.94
N ASP A 234 7.88 8.51 -1.79
CA ASP A 234 8.78 7.45 -1.32
C ASP A 234 8.28 6.08 -1.78
N GLY A 235 9.20 5.19 -2.16
CA GLY A 235 8.96 3.84 -2.64
C GLY A 235 9.68 2.81 -1.78
N ALA A 236 8.94 1.90 -1.16
CA ALA A 236 9.50 0.87 -0.30
C ALA A 236 9.35 -0.53 -0.92
N VAL A 237 10.45 -1.29 -0.97
CA VAL A 237 10.43 -2.71 -1.33
C VAL A 237 10.87 -3.54 -0.11
N PRO A 238 10.03 -4.43 0.40
CA PRO A 238 10.38 -5.28 1.53
C PRO A 238 11.42 -6.33 1.14
N GLN A 239 12.31 -6.68 2.08
CA GLN A 239 13.32 -7.72 1.86
C GLN A 239 12.71 -9.13 1.73
N SER A 240 11.54 -9.35 2.32
CA SER A 240 10.83 -10.63 2.24
C SER A 240 9.86 -10.65 1.06
N ASN A 241 9.97 -11.71 0.25
CA ASN A 241 9.09 -11.97 -0.90
C ASN A 241 7.63 -12.29 -0.52
N GLN A 242 7.31 -12.38 0.77
CA GLN A 242 5.95 -12.51 1.27
C GLN A 242 5.17 -11.18 1.19
N TYR A 243 5.87 -10.05 1.20
CA TYR A 243 5.26 -8.72 1.17
C TYR A 243 5.42 -8.09 -0.22
N GLN A 244 4.55 -7.14 -0.54
CA GLN A 244 4.55 -6.41 -1.80
C GLN A 244 5.20 -5.04 -1.60
N ALA A 245 5.76 -4.48 -2.67
CA ALA A 245 6.27 -3.12 -2.67
C ALA A 245 5.13 -2.12 -2.41
N ALA A 246 5.46 -0.99 -1.81
CA ALA A 246 4.54 0.09 -1.55
C ALA A 246 5.08 1.40 -2.13
N SER A 247 4.17 2.22 -2.66
CA SER A 247 4.47 3.56 -3.13
C SER A 247 3.61 4.55 -2.35
N ALA A 248 4.23 5.60 -1.82
CA ALA A 248 3.56 6.60 -1.02
C ALA A 248 3.77 8.00 -1.60
N ALA A 249 2.73 8.81 -1.51
CA ALA A 249 2.83 10.23 -1.81
C ALA A 249 2.00 11.04 -0.82
N ILE A 250 2.53 12.20 -0.42
CA ILE A 250 1.83 13.17 0.40
C ILE A 250 1.89 14.52 -0.30
N ILE A 251 0.76 15.20 -0.42
CA ILE A 251 0.68 16.54 -1.00
C ILE A 251 0.25 17.58 0.04
N TYR A 252 0.85 18.76 -0.04
CA TYR A 252 0.62 19.89 0.86
C TYR A 252 0.30 21.16 0.07
N LYS A 253 -0.46 22.06 0.70
CA LYS A 253 -0.63 23.45 0.27
C LYS A 253 -0.35 24.36 1.46
N GLY A 254 0.67 25.19 1.34
CA GLY A 254 1.27 25.82 2.53
C GLY A 254 1.70 24.78 3.55
N HIS A 255 1.25 24.95 4.80
CA HIS A 255 1.51 24.00 5.89
C HIS A 255 0.44 22.91 6.04
N HIS A 256 -0.61 22.94 5.20
CA HIS A 256 -1.73 22.02 5.33
C HIS A 256 -1.54 20.79 4.43
N GLU A 257 -1.59 19.59 5.02
CA GLU A 257 -1.66 18.33 4.28
C GLU A 257 -3.01 18.25 3.57
N LEU A 258 -2.98 18.19 2.24
CA LEU A 258 -4.21 18.06 1.45
C LEU A 258 -4.64 16.60 1.32
N LYS A 259 -3.68 15.73 1.03
CA LYS A 259 -3.95 14.31 0.78
C LYS A 259 -2.69 13.48 0.93
N ARG A 260 -2.90 12.26 1.42
CA ARG A 260 -1.90 11.20 1.52
C ARG A 260 -2.42 9.96 0.83
N THR A 261 -1.53 9.27 0.13
CA THR A 261 -1.83 7.98 -0.47
C THR A 261 -0.73 6.97 -0.20
N ARG A 262 -1.14 5.70 -0.13
CA ARG A 262 -0.28 4.53 -0.07
C ARG A 262 -0.88 3.50 -1.02
N TYR A 263 -0.14 3.14 -2.04
CA TYR A 263 -0.52 2.12 -3.01
C TYR A 263 0.35 0.90 -2.83
N VAL A 264 -0.27 -0.26 -2.96
CA VAL A 264 0.45 -1.51 -3.14
C VAL A 264 0.89 -1.58 -4.60
N SER A 265 2.21 -1.63 -4.82
CA SER A 265 2.81 -1.61 -6.16
C SER A 265 3.12 -3.02 -6.68
N GLY A 266 2.74 -4.07 -5.94
CA GLY A 266 2.97 -5.45 -6.31
C GLY A 266 4.42 -5.91 -6.13
N ARG A 267 4.83 -6.93 -6.89
CA ARG A 267 6.23 -7.40 -6.91
C ARG A 267 7.01 -6.64 -7.98
N VAL A 268 7.44 -5.45 -7.63
CA VAL A 268 8.22 -4.57 -8.51
C VAL A 268 9.59 -4.26 -7.93
N THR A 269 10.48 -3.70 -8.76
CA THR A 269 11.80 -3.28 -8.30
C THR A 269 11.69 -1.98 -7.47
N ALA A 270 12.70 -1.66 -6.67
CA ALA A 270 12.71 -0.39 -5.93
C ALA A 270 12.60 0.84 -6.84
N PRO A 271 13.30 0.91 -8.00
CA PRO A 271 13.07 1.96 -8.98
C PRO A 271 11.63 2.09 -9.47
N ASP A 272 10.92 0.98 -9.66
CA ASP A 272 9.52 1.01 -10.13
C ASP A 272 8.57 1.49 -9.02
N ALA A 273 8.82 1.11 -7.76
CA ALA A 273 8.05 1.58 -6.61
C ALA A 273 8.22 3.09 -6.41
N GLU A 274 9.44 3.60 -6.52
CA GLU A 274 9.73 5.04 -6.47
C GLU A 274 9.08 5.80 -7.64
N LEU A 275 9.19 5.26 -8.85
CA LEU A 275 8.57 5.87 -10.03
C LEU A 275 7.04 5.94 -9.90
N ASN A 276 6.40 4.90 -9.36
CA ASN A 276 4.98 4.93 -9.05
C ASN A 276 4.64 5.95 -7.95
N ALA A 277 5.52 6.14 -6.96
CA ALA A 277 5.34 7.18 -5.93
C ALA A 277 5.31 8.58 -6.54
N ILE A 278 6.24 8.87 -7.47
CA ILE A 278 6.25 10.11 -8.26
C ILE A 278 4.96 10.26 -9.09
N SER A 279 4.56 9.20 -9.80
CA SER A 279 3.32 9.19 -10.58
C SER A 279 2.09 9.50 -9.71
N CYS A 280 2.01 8.90 -8.53
CA CYS A 280 0.94 9.15 -7.57
C CYS A 280 0.92 10.60 -7.08
N ALA A 281 2.08 11.18 -6.75
CA ALA A 281 2.19 12.59 -6.36
C ALA A 281 1.66 13.53 -7.46
N VAL A 282 2.12 13.35 -8.70
CA VAL A 282 1.68 14.16 -9.84
C VAL A 282 0.17 14.04 -10.04
N ARG A 283 -0.38 12.82 -10.04
CA ARG A 283 -1.82 12.56 -10.17
C ARG A 283 -2.66 13.24 -9.10
N LEU A 284 -2.16 13.32 -7.87
CA LEU A 284 -2.84 14.01 -6.79
C LEU A 284 -2.74 15.53 -6.93
N ALA A 285 -1.56 16.03 -7.31
CA ALA A 285 -1.28 17.45 -7.39
C ALA A 285 -2.06 18.16 -8.51
N VAL A 286 -2.16 17.57 -9.72
CA VAL A 286 -2.90 18.18 -10.84
C VAL A 286 -4.40 18.33 -10.58
N LYS A 287 -4.96 17.52 -9.67
CA LYS A 287 -6.38 17.57 -9.29
C LYS A 287 -6.69 18.69 -8.29
N GLN A 288 -5.67 19.38 -7.78
CA GLN A 288 -5.89 20.44 -6.80
C GLN A 288 -6.35 21.72 -7.49
N ALA A 289 -7.44 22.31 -6.97
CA ALA A 289 -7.94 23.58 -7.45
C ALA A 289 -6.91 24.70 -7.23
N ASN A 290 -6.81 25.60 -8.21
CA ASN A 290 -5.89 26.75 -8.19
C ASN A 290 -4.44 26.32 -7.95
N CYS A 291 -3.97 25.29 -8.65
CA CYS A 291 -2.57 24.89 -8.68
C CYS A 291 -1.94 25.32 -10.01
N GLN A 292 -0.91 26.16 -9.94
CA GLN A 292 -0.07 26.55 -11.09
C GLN A 292 1.35 26.00 -10.98
N HIS A 293 1.82 25.65 -9.78
CA HIS A 293 3.16 25.11 -9.60
C HIS A 293 3.13 23.82 -8.78
N ILE A 294 3.65 22.74 -9.34
CA ILE A 294 3.85 21.48 -8.62
C ILE A 294 5.33 21.35 -8.27
N MET A 295 5.64 21.12 -7.00
CA MET A 295 7.01 20.84 -6.54
C MET A 295 7.09 19.43 -5.98
N VAL A 296 7.79 18.54 -6.68
CA VAL A 296 7.96 17.14 -6.28
C VAL A 296 9.33 16.96 -5.65
N PHE A 297 9.34 16.60 -4.37
CA PHE A 297 10.50 16.34 -3.56
C PHE A 297 10.77 14.83 -3.55
N THR A 298 11.93 14.44 -4.07
CA THR A 298 12.33 13.03 -4.24
C THR A 298 13.81 12.88 -4.01
N ASP A 299 14.21 11.71 -3.51
CA ASP A 299 15.60 11.31 -3.36
C ASP A 299 16.17 10.59 -4.59
N SER A 300 15.39 10.47 -5.66
CA SER A 300 15.81 9.84 -6.90
C SER A 300 15.55 10.72 -8.11
N MET A 301 16.50 11.61 -8.39
CA MET A 301 16.42 12.50 -9.53
C MET A 301 16.45 11.75 -10.87
N GLY A 302 17.17 10.63 -10.95
CA GLY A 302 17.12 9.76 -12.14
C GLY A 302 15.72 9.23 -12.43
N LEU A 303 14.90 9.00 -11.40
CA LEU A 303 13.51 8.59 -11.58
C LEU A 303 12.57 9.76 -11.85
N ALA A 304 12.89 10.96 -11.37
CA ALA A 304 12.18 12.18 -11.78
C ALA A 304 12.32 12.42 -13.29
N HIS A 305 13.52 12.28 -13.86
CA HIS A 305 13.72 12.31 -15.32
C HIS A 305 12.94 11.20 -16.01
N ARG A 306 13.02 9.98 -15.49
CA ARG A 306 12.30 8.84 -16.05
C ARG A 306 10.78 9.02 -16.03
N ALA A 307 10.24 9.71 -15.02
CA ALA A 307 8.80 9.95 -14.88
C ALA A 307 8.20 10.76 -16.03
N VAL A 308 9.00 11.58 -16.72
CA VAL A 308 8.57 12.39 -17.87
C VAL A 308 9.10 11.87 -19.20
N ASP A 309 9.76 10.71 -19.19
CA ASP A 309 10.28 10.05 -20.39
C ASP A 309 9.33 8.90 -20.79
N PRO A 310 8.70 8.97 -21.98
CA PRO A 310 7.84 7.89 -22.47
C PRO A 310 8.64 6.69 -23.03
N GLY A 311 9.97 6.69 -22.96
CA GLY A 311 10.85 5.61 -23.41
C GLY A 311 10.56 4.25 -22.77
N VAL A 312 11.06 3.18 -23.40
CA VAL A 312 10.83 1.80 -22.93
C VAL A 312 11.64 1.51 -21.66
N HIS A 313 10.95 1.17 -20.58
CA HIS A 313 11.54 0.70 -19.32
C HIS A 313 10.50 -0.05 -18.46
N SER A 314 10.92 -0.70 -17.37
CA SER A 314 10.06 -1.53 -16.52
C SER A 314 8.82 -0.81 -15.97
N GLY A 315 8.98 0.42 -15.50
CA GLY A 315 7.86 1.25 -15.02
C GLY A 315 7.22 2.18 -16.05
N GLN A 316 7.33 1.89 -17.36
CA GLN A 316 6.87 2.80 -18.44
C GLN A 316 5.42 3.25 -18.29
N ALA A 317 4.55 2.39 -17.76
CA ALA A 317 3.15 2.74 -17.55
C ALA A 317 2.97 3.95 -16.61
N PHE A 318 3.82 4.08 -15.60
CA PHE A 318 3.80 5.22 -14.67
C PHE A 318 4.28 6.50 -15.34
N SER A 319 5.31 6.43 -16.19
CA SER A 319 5.83 7.57 -16.95
C SER A 319 4.83 8.04 -18.00
N LEU A 320 4.21 7.12 -18.75
CA LEU A 320 3.16 7.46 -19.71
C LEU A 320 1.98 8.15 -19.01
N SER A 321 1.56 7.64 -17.84
CA SER A 321 0.52 8.28 -17.05
C SER A 321 0.89 9.70 -16.63
N VAL A 322 2.14 9.95 -16.19
CA VAL A 322 2.62 11.29 -15.86
C VAL A 322 2.64 12.19 -17.09
N CYS A 323 3.16 11.68 -18.21
CA CYS A 323 3.23 12.40 -19.48
C CYS A 323 1.87 12.90 -19.95
N CYS A 324 0.87 12.03 -20.02
CA CYS A 324 -0.47 12.42 -20.47
C CYS A 324 -1.12 13.44 -19.55
N ILE A 325 -1.03 13.21 -18.24
CA ILE A 325 -1.66 14.05 -17.24
C ILE A 325 -1.03 15.45 -17.20
N LEU A 326 0.30 15.53 -17.26
CA LEU A 326 0.99 16.82 -17.32
C LEU A 326 0.76 17.52 -18.65
N GLN A 327 0.65 16.79 -19.76
CA GLN A 327 0.35 17.38 -21.06
C GLN A 327 -1.02 18.07 -21.03
N GLU A 328 -2.08 17.39 -20.61
CA GLU A 328 -3.42 18.00 -20.44
C GLU A 328 -3.39 19.16 -19.46
N TRP A 329 -2.64 19.02 -18.37
CA TRP A 329 -2.50 20.08 -17.37
C TRP A 329 -1.80 21.31 -17.95
N PHE A 330 -0.74 21.17 -18.75
CA PHE A 330 -0.05 22.29 -19.41
C PHE A 330 -0.85 22.90 -20.56
N GLU A 331 -1.60 22.11 -21.33
CA GLU A 331 -2.45 22.60 -22.43
C GLU A 331 -3.56 23.54 -21.91
N ALA A 332 -3.96 23.41 -20.66
CA ALA A 332 -5.06 24.19 -20.08
C ALA A 332 -4.67 25.54 -19.47
N ASP A 333 -3.40 25.79 -19.15
CA ASP A 333 -2.92 27.09 -18.63
C ASP A 333 -1.40 27.23 -18.83
N ASP A 334 -1.00 28.30 -19.51
CA ASP A 334 0.39 28.57 -19.88
C ASP A 334 1.31 28.91 -18.70
N LEU A 335 0.76 29.24 -17.55
CA LEU A 335 1.51 29.53 -16.32
C LEU A 335 1.87 28.27 -15.53
N ARG A 336 1.32 27.12 -15.92
CA ARG A 336 1.53 25.86 -15.19
C ARG A 336 2.93 25.32 -15.39
N ARG A 337 3.59 24.96 -14.30
CA ARG A 337 4.94 24.39 -14.31
C ARG A 337 5.13 23.34 -13.22
N ILE A 338 6.08 22.44 -13.43
CA ILE A 338 6.49 21.43 -12.45
C ILE A 338 7.98 21.56 -12.17
N THR A 339 8.36 21.31 -10.91
CA THR A 339 9.76 21.30 -10.49
C THR A 339 10.03 20.04 -9.67
N PHE A 340 10.93 19.20 -10.14
CA PHE A 340 11.47 18.10 -9.37
C PHE A 340 12.66 18.61 -8.57
N VAL A 341 12.68 18.36 -7.27
CA VAL A 341 13.71 18.83 -6.34
C VAL A 341 14.41 17.64 -5.73
N TYR A 342 15.72 17.51 -6.00
CA TYR A 342 16.52 16.43 -5.46
C TYR A 342 16.80 16.63 -3.97
N ILE A 343 16.53 15.60 -3.16
CA ILE A 343 16.85 15.55 -1.74
C ILE A 343 17.73 14.33 -1.48
N PRO A 344 19.00 14.51 -1.11
CA PRO A 344 19.82 13.38 -0.67
C PRO A 344 19.16 12.65 0.51
N SER A 345 18.97 11.34 0.42
CA SER A 345 18.35 10.53 1.49
C SER A 345 19.12 10.68 2.83
N ALA A 346 20.43 10.94 2.76
CA ALA A 346 21.29 11.21 3.92
C ALA A 346 20.90 12.49 4.70
N LEU A 347 20.25 13.48 4.06
CA LEU A 347 19.84 14.72 4.72
C LEU A 347 18.67 14.52 5.68
N ARG A 348 17.90 13.44 5.54
CA ARG A 348 16.72 13.14 6.38
C ARG A 348 15.78 14.35 6.51
N TRP A 349 15.49 14.99 5.37
CA TRP A 349 14.86 16.31 5.34
C TRP A 349 13.34 16.26 5.60
N ASP A 350 12.85 17.28 6.30
CA ASP A 350 11.56 17.38 7.02
C ASP A 350 10.28 17.16 6.18
N ILE A 351 10.34 17.13 4.84
CA ILE A 351 9.17 16.82 4.02
C ILE A 351 8.96 15.30 3.83
N HIS A 352 10.04 14.51 3.96
CA HIS A 352 9.99 13.04 3.99
C HIS A 352 9.91 12.50 5.42
N VAL A 353 10.51 13.23 6.37
CA VAL A 353 10.48 12.89 7.79
C VAL A 353 9.42 13.75 8.46
N LEU A 354 8.34 13.15 8.96
CA LEU A 354 7.41 13.81 9.89
C LEU A 354 8.16 14.15 11.19
N ASP A 355 9.09 15.10 11.16
CA ASP A 355 10.02 15.44 12.25
C ASP A 355 9.35 16.20 13.40
N SER A 356 8.02 16.33 13.33
CA SER A 356 7.18 16.65 14.47
C SER A 356 7.47 15.70 15.63
N TRP A 357 7.71 14.40 15.41
CA TRP A 357 7.86 13.46 16.51
C TRP A 357 9.20 13.61 17.25
N GLY A 358 10.31 13.73 16.53
CA GLY A 358 11.64 13.96 17.13
C GLY A 358 11.69 15.30 17.87
N SER A 359 11.18 16.37 17.25
CA SER A 359 11.13 17.70 17.86
C SER A 359 10.22 17.73 19.10
N THR A 360 9.04 17.12 19.03
CA THR A 360 8.10 17.06 20.18
C THR A 360 8.66 16.16 21.29
N PHE A 361 9.37 15.09 20.96
CA PHE A 361 10.04 14.26 21.96
C PHE A 361 11.16 14.98 22.71
N GLN A 362 11.76 16.04 22.14
CA GLN A 362 12.71 16.87 22.86
C GLN A 362 12.07 17.73 23.95
N ASP A 363 10.77 18.01 23.86
CA ASP A 363 10.03 18.74 24.88
C ASP A 363 9.84 17.85 26.14
N PRO A 364 10.41 18.24 27.30
CA PRO A 364 10.26 17.47 28.55
C PRO A 364 8.79 17.33 28.99
N THR A 365 7.92 18.27 28.64
CA THR A 365 6.48 18.22 28.99
C THR A 365 5.74 17.16 28.22
N TYR A 366 6.17 16.87 26.98
CA TYR A 366 5.61 15.81 26.15
C TYR A 366 6.23 14.44 26.48
N ARG A 367 7.56 14.38 26.61
CA ARG A 367 8.27 13.13 26.96
C ARG A 367 7.86 12.59 28.32
N GLY A 368 7.59 13.48 29.27
CA GLY A 368 7.32 13.16 30.66
C GLY A 368 8.60 12.89 31.46
N SER A 369 8.48 12.88 32.79
CA SER A 369 9.61 12.78 33.73
C SER A 369 10.10 11.36 34.00
N GLU A 370 9.32 10.35 33.61
CA GLU A 370 9.60 8.93 33.91
C GLU A 370 10.15 8.17 32.70
N PHE A 371 10.29 8.83 31.55
CA PHE A 371 10.85 8.21 30.36
C PHE A 371 12.35 7.95 30.56
N LEU A 372 12.79 6.70 30.39
CA LEU A 372 14.19 6.33 30.56
C LEU A 372 15.04 6.91 29.42
N GLU A 373 15.93 7.82 29.77
CA GLU A 373 16.87 8.43 28.83
C GLU A 373 18.02 7.47 28.54
N LEU A 374 18.01 6.91 27.33
CA LEU A 374 19.09 6.09 26.79
C LEU A 374 19.97 6.92 25.87
N GLN A 375 21.23 6.54 25.72
CA GLN A 375 22.21 7.22 24.89
C GLN A 375 22.55 6.40 23.64
N GLN A 376 22.92 7.11 22.59
CA GLN A 376 23.60 6.58 21.41
C GLN A 376 25.11 6.41 21.71
N PRO A 377 25.87 5.65 20.88
CA PRO A 377 27.32 5.46 21.10
C PRO A 377 28.13 6.77 21.20
N ASP A 378 27.65 7.85 20.59
CA ASP A 378 28.23 9.20 20.65
C ASP A 378 27.81 10.01 21.89
N ARG A 379 27.11 9.38 22.84
CA ARG A 379 26.57 9.94 24.09
C ARG A 379 25.43 10.94 23.93
N GLN A 380 24.88 11.11 22.73
CA GLN A 380 23.66 11.89 22.55
C GLN A 380 22.43 11.09 23.02
N LEU A 381 21.37 11.79 23.40
CA LEU A 381 20.10 11.15 23.75
C LEU A 381 19.57 10.34 22.55
N LEU A 382 19.17 9.10 22.80
CA LEU A 382 18.54 8.23 21.83
C LEU A 382 17.15 8.76 21.47
N GLN A 383 16.97 9.12 20.20
CA GLN A 383 15.73 9.68 19.69
C GLN A 383 14.79 8.60 19.17
N PRO A 384 13.45 8.78 19.28
CA PRO A 384 12.45 7.98 18.57
C PRO A 384 12.67 8.05 17.04
N LEU A 385 12.75 6.89 16.38
CA LEU A 385 12.70 6.79 14.91
C LEU A 385 11.66 5.74 14.52
N TYR A 386 10.96 5.98 13.40
CA TYR A 386 10.01 5.03 12.84
C TYR A 386 10.62 4.18 11.71
N LEU A 387 11.71 4.64 11.09
CA LEU A 387 12.38 3.96 9.98
C LEU A 387 13.02 2.65 10.45
N ASN A 388 12.81 1.56 9.70
CA ASN A 388 13.31 0.21 10.00
C ASN A 388 12.96 -0.28 11.42
N GLY A 389 11.79 0.13 11.94
CA GLY A 389 11.34 -0.18 13.29
C GLY A 389 11.94 0.72 14.38
N GLY A 390 12.88 1.61 14.04
CA GLY A 390 13.58 2.44 15.00
C GLY A 390 14.51 1.64 15.92
N PRO A 391 15.31 2.33 16.75
CA PRO A 391 16.37 1.68 17.50
C PRO A 391 15.84 0.71 18.57
N TRP A 392 14.64 0.92 19.12
CA TRP A 392 14.03 0.00 20.09
C TRP A 392 13.48 -1.28 19.44
N LEU A 393 12.66 -1.16 18.38
CA LEU A 393 12.06 -2.36 17.76
C LEU A 393 13.12 -3.18 17.03
N SER A 394 14.15 -2.54 16.45
CA SER A 394 15.27 -3.27 15.84
C SER A 394 16.05 -4.11 16.84
N THR A 395 16.11 -3.69 18.11
CA THR A 395 16.87 -4.40 19.15
C THR A 395 16.02 -5.45 19.86
N PHE A 396 14.74 -5.18 20.11
CA PHE A 396 13.89 -6.02 20.97
C PHE A 396 12.72 -6.69 20.24
N GLY A 397 12.49 -6.38 18.96
CA GLY A 397 11.31 -6.82 18.20
C GLY A 397 11.24 -8.32 17.92
N HIS A 398 12.27 -9.09 18.29
CA HIS A 398 12.30 -10.55 18.14
C HIS A 398 11.49 -11.30 19.21
N SER A 399 11.10 -10.65 20.31
CA SER A 399 10.34 -11.26 21.41
C SER A 399 9.29 -10.29 21.95
N ILE A 400 8.01 -10.65 21.79
CA ILE A 400 6.86 -9.82 22.22
C ILE A 400 6.90 -9.61 23.74
N THR A 401 7.16 -10.67 24.51
CA THR A 401 7.20 -10.63 25.97
C THR A 401 8.35 -9.77 26.49
N GLU A 402 9.52 -9.88 25.87
CA GLU A 402 10.67 -9.06 26.24
C GLU A 402 10.43 -7.59 25.87
N PHE A 403 9.92 -7.34 24.67
CA PHE A 403 9.60 -5.99 24.21
C PHE A 403 8.57 -5.31 25.10
N ALA A 404 7.52 -6.02 25.56
CA ALA A 404 6.53 -5.48 26.47
C ALA A 404 7.15 -5.01 27.81
N ARG A 405 8.09 -5.78 28.38
CA ARG A 405 8.81 -5.39 29.61
C ARG A 405 9.74 -4.21 29.39
N VAL A 406 10.42 -4.17 28.24
CA VAL A 406 11.28 -3.05 27.84
C VAL A 406 10.44 -1.78 27.67
N CYS A 407 9.31 -1.84 26.97
CA CYS A 407 8.40 -0.71 26.80
C CYS A 407 7.93 -0.18 28.16
N ARG A 408 7.53 -1.05 29.09
CA ARG A 408 7.15 -0.67 30.45
C ARG A 408 8.29 -0.03 31.23
N CYS A 409 9.50 -0.57 31.13
CA CYS A 409 10.69 0.01 31.75
C CYS A 409 10.97 1.42 31.22
N ILE A 410 11.03 1.57 29.90
CA ILE A 410 11.41 2.81 29.22
C ILE A 410 10.36 3.88 29.37
N THR A 411 9.08 3.54 29.34
CA THR A 411 8.00 4.52 29.47
C THR A 411 7.62 4.82 30.92
N GLY A 412 8.27 4.18 31.91
CA GLY A 412 7.90 4.31 33.33
C GLY A 412 6.55 3.67 33.69
N HIS A 413 6.08 2.71 32.88
CA HIS A 413 4.82 1.97 33.08
C HIS A 413 5.04 0.54 33.63
N ALA A 414 6.19 0.28 34.24
CA ALA A 414 6.40 -0.98 34.93
C ALA A 414 5.47 -1.09 36.16
N PRO A 415 4.87 -2.27 36.42
CA PRO A 415 3.99 -2.48 37.57
C PRO A 415 4.81 -2.62 38.87
N ILE A 416 5.37 -1.49 39.30
CA ILE A 416 6.22 -1.35 40.47
C ILE A 416 5.74 -0.17 41.30
N GLY A 417 6.34 0.05 42.47
CA GLY A 417 5.87 1.01 43.47
C GLY A 417 5.54 2.43 42.97
N VAL A 418 6.31 3.01 42.06
CA VAL A 418 6.00 4.32 41.44
C VAL A 418 4.69 4.28 40.65
N TYR A 419 4.49 3.22 39.86
CA TYR A 419 3.27 3.01 39.08
C TYR A 419 2.06 2.83 39.99
N TYR A 420 2.16 1.96 41.00
CA TYR A 420 1.07 1.72 41.95
C TYR A 420 0.66 2.99 42.70
N ARG A 421 1.65 3.78 43.15
CA ARG A 421 1.39 5.08 43.78
C ARG A 421 0.70 6.06 42.83
N ARG A 422 1.19 6.16 41.59
CA ARG A 422 0.66 7.09 40.57
C ARG A 422 -0.80 6.77 40.22
N PHE A 423 -1.12 5.50 40.07
CA PHE A 423 -2.45 5.04 39.67
C PHE A 423 -3.35 4.67 40.85
N LYS A 424 -2.93 4.97 42.10
CA LYS A 424 -3.67 4.69 43.34
C LYS A 424 -4.08 3.22 43.49
N ILE A 425 -3.22 2.31 43.07
CA ILE A 425 -3.42 0.87 43.20
C ILE A 425 -2.97 0.45 44.61
N ASN A 426 -3.78 -0.33 45.31
CA ASN A 426 -3.52 -0.78 46.68
C ASN A 426 -2.53 -1.96 46.72
N GLU A 427 -1.30 -1.70 46.30
CA GLU A 427 -0.19 -2.65 46.28
C GLU A 427 1.04 -2.05 46.98
N PRO A 428 2.01 -2.87 47.46
CA PRO A 428 3.20 -2.36 48.10
C PRO A 428 4.00 -1.38 47.23
N HIS A 429 4.25 -0.18 47.75
CA HIS A 429 5.03 0.85 47.06
C HIS A 429 6.55 0.68 47.24
N GLY A 430 6.99 0.03 48.32
CA GLY A 430 8.40 -0.17 48.62
C GLY A 430 8.99 -1.37 47.89
N CYS A 431 10.31 -1.39 47.74
CA CYS A 431 11.03 -2.59 47.29
C CYS A 431 11.37 -3.47 48.49
N THR A 432 11.40 -4.79 48.30
CA THR A 432 11.78 -5.75 49.35
C THR A 432 13.25 -5.66 49.77
N CYS A 433 14.09 -4.92 49.04
CA CYS A 433 15.45 -4.55 49.46
C CYS A 433 15.48 -3.41 50.50
N GLY A 434 14.31 -2.97 51.00
CA GLY A 434 14.19 -1.90 51.98
C GLY A 434 14.03 -0.48 51.40
N ALA A 435 14.01 -0.32 50.08
CA ALA A 435 13.75 0.99 49.48
C ALA A 435 12.29 1.43 49.69
N ALA A 436 12.09 2.64 50.22
CA ALA A 436 10.76 3.18 50.52
C ALA A 436 9.84 3.36 49.30
N LEU A 437 10.43 3.44 48.09
CA LEU A 437 9.70 3.50 46.83
C LEU A 437 10.47 2.76 45.73
N GLN A 438 9.81 1.80 45.08
CA GLN A 438 10.38 1.06 43.96
C GLN A 438 10.12 1.81 42.63
N SER A 439 11.18 2.38 42.04
CA SER A 439 11.16 3.03 40.71
C SER A 439 11.99 2.26 39.68
N CYS A 440 11.81 2.55 38.38
CA CYS A 440 12.67 1.97 37.34
C CYS A 440 14.14 2.32 37.59
N GLN A 441 14.42 3.57 37.99
CA GLN A 441 15.77 3.99 38.33
C GLN A 441 16.35 3.22 39.54
N HIS A 442 15.53 2.91 40.55
CA HIS A 442 15.96 2.07 41.66
C HIS A 442 16.29 0.65 41.18
N VAL A 443 15.41 0.04 40.40
CA VAL A 443 15.60 -1.33 39.87
C VAL A 443 16.85 -1.42 38.99
N LEU A 444 17.09 -0.45 38.12
CA LEU A 444 18.20 -0.45 37.17
C LEU A 444 19.56 -0.06 37.79
N PHE A 445 19.58 0.82 38.81
CA PHE A 445 20.83 1.42 39.29
C PHE A 445 21.15 1.15 40.77
N ARG A 446 20.19 0.66 41.58
CA ARG A 446 20.35 0.65 43.06
C ARG A 446 19.93 -0.64 43.75
N CYS A 447 19.14 -1.50 43.10
CA CYS A 447 18.54 -2.69 43.70
C CYS A 447 19.44 -3.93 43.61
N HIS A 448 20.58 -3.90 44.30
CA HIS A 448 21.60 -4.95 44.28
C HIS A 448 21.12 -6.29 44.86
N ASP A 449 20.15 -6.28 45.78
CA ASP A 449 19.68 -7.49 46.46
C ASP A 449 18.75 -8.36 45.60
N ARG A 450 18.15 -7.80 44.53
CA ARG A 450 17.16 -8.52 43.70
C ARG A 450 17.56 -8.70 42.24
N TYR A 451 18.47 -7.87 41.74
CA TYR A 451 18.78 -7.82 40.32
C TYR A 451 20.29 -7.74 40.10
N SER A 452 20.76 -8.41 39.05
CA SER A 452 22.12 -8.27 38.56
C SER A 452 22.27 -6.91 37.90
N VAL A 453 22.84 -5.95 38.63
CA VAL A 453 22.93 -4.54 38.22
C VAL A 453 24.01 -4.35 37.16
N HIS A 454 23.62 -3.91 35.97
CA HIS A 454 24.49 -3.27 34.99
C HIS A 454 23.88 -1.89 34.73
N TYR A 455 24.65 -0.82 34.94
CA TYR A 455 24.19 0.55 34.77
C TYR A 455 23.89 0.82 33.29
N PRO A 456 22.61 0.81 32.87
CA PRO A 456 22.31 0.79 31.46
C PRO A 456 22.27 2.22 30.94
N HIS A 457 23.23 2.55 30.09
CA HIS A 457 23.30 3.83 29.38
C HIS A 457 22.94 3.67 27.91
N PHE A 458 23.13 2.47 27.34
CA PHE A 458 22.84 2.14 25.94
C PHE A 458 21.76 1.05 25.82
N LEU A 459 21.15 0.93 24.64
CA LEU A 459 20.15 -0.12 24.36
C LEU A 459 20.68 -1.54 24.60
N GLY A 460 21.95 -1.79 24.26
CA GLY A 460 22.59 -3.09 24.48
C GLY A 460 22.69 -3.46 25.96
N ASP A 461 22.85 -2.47 26.83
CA ASP A 461 22.90 -2.69 28.28
C ASP A 461 21.52 -3.08 28.83
N ILE A 462 20.46 -2.44 28.33
CA ILE A 462 19.08 -2.81 28.66
C ILE A 462 18.78 -4.23 28.18
N ALA A 463 19.19 -4.60 26.97
CA ALA A 463 19.02 -5.97 26.47
C ALA A 463 19.73 -6.99 27.36
N SER A 464 20.96 -6.68 27.77
CA SER A 464 21.72 -7.52 28.69
C SER A 464 21.02 -7.62 30.05
N PHE A 465 20.57 -6.51 30.61
CA PHE A 465 19.84 -6.48 31.87
C PHE A 465 18.57 -7.34 31.83
N MET A 466 17.75 -7.22 30.78
CA MET A 466 16.51 -8.00 30.62
C MET A 466 16.77 -9.49 30.50
N LYS A 467 17.88 -9.86 29.84
CA LYS A 467 18.33 -11.26 29.72
C LYS A 467 18.73 -11.86 31.07
N TYR A 468 19.47 -11.10 31.89
CA TYR A 468 19.89 -11.56 33.22
C TYR A 468 18.79 -11.49 34.28
N ASN A 469 17.75 -10.68 34.06
CA ASN A 469 16.70 -10.42 35.02
C ASN A 469 15.31 -10.69 34.41
N PRO A 470 14.94 -11.96 34.15
CA PRO A 470 13.73 -12.31 33.40
C PRO A 470 12.42 -11.95 34.11
N MET A 471 12.44 -11.58 35.39
CA MET A 471 11.25 -11.13 36.12
C MET A 471 11.15 -9.60 36.24
N ALA A 472 12.15 -8.86 35.77
CA ALA A 472 12.14 -7.40 35.89
C ALA A 472 11.07 -6.77 34.97
N PHE A 473 10.36 -5.76 35.50
CA PHE A 473 9.37 -4.94 34.79
C PHE A 473 8.18 -5.70 34.16
N GLY A 474 8.05 -7.00 34.45
CA GLY A 474 6.86 -7.80 34.14
C GLY A 474 5.77 -7.61 35.19
N PHE A 475 4.53 -7.99 34.85
CA PHE A 475 3.53 -8.26 35.88
C PHE A 475 3.95 -9.55 36.60
N ASN A 476 3.74 -9.64 37.92
CA ASN A 476 4.02 -10.87 38.65
C ASN A 476 3.33 -12.05 37.93
N GLN A 477 4.09 -13.11 37.67
CA GLN A 477 3.60 -14.27 36.92
C GLN A 477 2.46 -14.94 37.69
N ASP A 478 1.23 -14.76 37.23
CA ASP A 478 0.30 -15.88 37.19
C ASP A 478 0.69 -16.71 35.94
N PRO A 479 0.92 -18.04 36.06
CA PRO A 479 1.26 -18.90 34.92
C PRO A 479 0.22 -18.89 33.79
N SER A 480 -0.97 -18.34 34.02
CA SER A 480 -2.10 -18.32 33.08
C SER A 480 -2.12 -17.16 32.07
N GLY A 481 -0.99 -16.45 31.88
CA GLY A 481 -0.71 -15.67 30.69
C GLY A 481 -1.88 -14.87 30.10
N VAL A 482 -2.17 -13.69 30.65
CA VAL A 482 -2.79 -12.60 29.89
C VAL A 482 -2.19 -11.29 30.37
N GLY A 483 -1.53 -10.58 29.46
CA GLY A 483 -0.97 -9.24 29.67
C GLY A 483 -0.43 -8.66 28.38
#